data_AF-A0A8J4BF82-F1
#
_entry.id   AF-A0A8J4BF82-F1
#
_cell.length_a   1.000
_cell.length_b   1.000
_cell.length_c   1.000
_cell.angle_alpha   90.00
_cell.angle_beta   90.00
_cell.angle_gamma   90.00
#
_symmetry.space_group_name_H-M   'P 1'
#
loop_
_entity.id
_entity.type
_entity.pdbx_description
1 polymer ?
#
loop_
_entity_poly.entity_id
_entity_poly.type
_entity_poly.pdbx_seq_one_letter_code
_entity_poly.pdbx_strand_id
1 'polypeptide(L)'
;ATPTMAPPLSALASVLVLALAWSSSGSSAQEDLEAFDISADALTAVAMKSTSVVPYFPFFECSQDPASYSLAPVIRNMGGGQYCFTLLTTLCDHQCCNVDLKKVEFNVYESCLVSGASVSATINGIPTQVLPSYDRPQYGPPGSAILRVTQLGLNTSNNLDQICITLKPNRAGLGCTTLEQMCVPPAGMGPGSCLAAMFDYSLNCCPTVPVGYKPPPPPSPPPPSPPPPSPSPPPPSPPPPSPPPPPPSPPPPPPPSPPPPPPPPSPPPPPPPSPPPPPPPPSPPPPPPPSPPPPPPPSPPPPPPPSPPPSPAPSPPPPPPPSPPPSPPPPPPPSPPPPPPSPPPPPPPSPPPPPPPSPPPPPPPSPPPSPPPPPPPSPPSPPPSPPPPPPSPPPFPPPSPPPPPPPS
;
A
#
# COMPACT_ATOMS: atom_id res chain seq x y z
N ALA A 1 -15.12 -3.10 42.84
CA ALA A 1 -15.18 -4.56 42.80
C ALA A 1 -15.78 -4.99 41.45
N THR A 2 -14.96 -5.56 40.58
CA THR A 2 -15.36 -6.43 39.45
C THR A 2 -15.78 -7.80 40.01
N PRO A 3 -16.49 -8.71 39.28
CA PRO A 3 -16.29 -9.01 37.85
C PRO A 3 -17.49 -9.44 36.97
N THR A 4 -17.28 -9.29 35.65
CA THR A 4 -17.57 -10.21 34.52
C THR A 4 -18.99 -10.75 34.25
N MET A 5 -19.53 -10.43 33.06
CA MET A 5 -19.85 -11.37 31.95
C MET A 5 -20.65 -10.65 30.83
N ALA A 6 -20.32 -10.96 29.58
CA ALA A 6 -21.11 -10.71 28.35
C ALA A 6 -21.05 -12.00 27.51
N PRO A 7 -21.77 -12.15 26.38
CA PRO A 7 -23.17 -11.89 26.00
C PRO A 7 -23.84 -13.21 25.47
N PRO A 8 -25.01 -13.19 24.78
CA PRO A 8 -25.00 -13.37 23.29
C PRO A 8 -26.14 -12.60 22.57
N LEU A 9 -26.01 -12.10 21.34
CA LEU A 9 -26.01 -12.74 20.00
C LEU A 9 -27.17 -13.73 19.74
N SER A 10 -27.94 -13.46 18.67
CA SER A 10 -28.83 -14.36 17.90
C SER A 10 -30.33 -13.98 17.89
N ALA A 11 -30.73 -13.11 16.96
CA ALA A 11 -32.09 -13.09 16.44
C ALA A 11 -32.05 -12.48 15.03
N LEU A 12 -32.17 -13.33 14.00
CA LEU A 12 -32.77 -13.10 12.67
C LEU A 12 -32.17 -14.08 11.66
N ALA A 13 -32.61 -15.35 11.71
CA ALA A 13 -32.60 -16.28 10.57
C ALA A 13 -33.34 -17.57 10.97
N SER A 14 -34.67 -17.57 10.96
CA SER A 14 -35.49 -18.79 11.08
C SER A 14 -36.88 -18.55 10.49
N VAL A 15 -36.99 -18.53 9.16
CA VAL A 15 -38.30 -18.60 8.44
C VAL A 15 -38.22 -19.49 7.19
N LEU A 16 -37.34 -20.50 7.13
CA LEU A 16 -37.30 -21.33 5.92
C LEU A 16 -36.93 -22.80 6.13
N VAL A 17 -37.62 -23.52 7.02
CA VAL A 17 -37.85 -24.97 6.87
C VAL A 17 -39.09 -25.35 7.70
N LEU A 18 -40.30 -25.29 7.11
CA LEU A 18 -41.48 -25.98 7.65
C LEU A 18 -42.61 -26.04 6.61
N ALA A 19 -42.34 -26.75 5.52
CA ALA A 19 -43.39 -27.31 4.68
C ALA A 19 -42.80 -28.53 3.97
N LEU A 20 -42.81 -29.69 4.64
CA LEU A 20 -42.79 -31.02 4.03
C LEU A 20 -42.83 -32.06 5.17
N ALA A 21 -44.00 -32.24 5.80
CA ALA A 21 -44.38 -33.51 6.44
C ALA A 21 -45.87 -33.52 6.84
N TRP A 22 -46.63 -34.37 6.16
CA TRP A 22 -47.78 -35.15 6.66
C TRP A 22 -49.13 -34.45 6.85
N SER A 23 -50.10 -34.79 6.00
CA SER A 23 -51.22 -35.66 6.43
C SER A 23 -52.04 -36.16 5.22
N SER A 24 -52.33 -37.45 5.27
CA SER A 24 -53.22 -38.21 4.40
C SER A 24 -54.63 -38.29 5.00
N SER A 25 -55.61 -38.49 4.11
CA SER A 25 -56.94 -39.12 4.34
C SER A 25 -58.15 -38.20 4.62
N GLY A 26 -59.11 -38.21 3.69
CA GLY A 26 -60.54 -38.28 4.05
C GLY A 26 -61.46 -37.12 3.66
N SER A 27 -62.29 -37.38 2.64
CA SER A 27 -63.68 -36.90 2.41
C SER A 27 -64.00 -35.42 2.15
N SER A 28 -64.34 -35.18 0.88
CA SER A 28 -65.56 -34.49 0.40
C SER A 28 -65.99 -33.20 1.10
N ALA A 29 -65.52 -32.07 0.56
CA ALA A 29 -66.35 -30.89 0.33
C ALA A 29 -65.68 -30.09 -0.78
N GLN A 30 -66.31 -30.12 -1.94
CA GLN A 30 -65.99 -29.36 -3.13
C GLN A 30 -66.84 -28.10 -3.07
N GLU A 31 -66.20 -26.92 -2.91
CA GLU A 31 -66.77 -25.63 -3.32
C GLU A 31 -65.68 -24.53 -3.28
N ASP A 32 -65.44 -23.97 -4.46
CA ASP A 32 -64.95 -22.62 -4.79
C ASP A 32 -63.66 -22.07 -4.15
N LEU A 33 -62.53 -22.40 -4.80
CA LEU A 33 -61.33 -21.57 -4.82
C LEU A 33 -61.07 -21.13 -6.27
N GLU A 34 -61.59 -19.97 -6.64
CA GLU A 34 -61.22 -19.30 -7.87
C GLU A 34 -59.75 -18.82 -7.81
N ALA A 35 -58.99 -19.36 -8.76
CA ALA A 35 -57.74 -18.89 -9.32
C ALA A 35 -57.24 -17.48 -8.90
N PHE A 36 -56.27 -17.46 -7.98
CA PHE A 36 -55.18 -16.48 -8.03
C PHE A 36 -53.94 -17.18 -8.60
N ASP A 37 -53.83 -17.12 -9.92
CA ASP A 37 -52.66 -17.55 -10.68
C ASP A 37 -51.53 -16.52 -10.45
N ILE A 38 -50.88 -16.58 -9.29
CA ILE A 38 -49.59 -15.94 -9.08
C ILE A 38 -48.57 -16.85 -9.76
N SER A 39 -48.21 -16.48 -10.99
CA SER A 39 -47.23 -17.18 -11.79
C SER A 39 -45.97 -17.51 -10.97
N ALA A 40 -45.64 -18.80 -10.91
CA ALA A 40 -44.39 -19.31 -10.35
C ALA A 40 -43.13 -18.75 -11.06
N ASP A 41 -43.31 -18.05 -12.18
CA ASP A 41 -42.24 -17.36 -12.90
C ASP A 41 -41.86 -15.99 -12.28
N ALA A 42 -42.69 -15.38 -11.42
CA ALA A 42 -42.36 -14.09 -10.80
C ALA A 42 -41.58 -14.22 -9.47
N LEU A 43 -41.63 -15.37 -8.81
CA LEU A 43 -40.84 -15.67 -7.60
C LEU A 43 -39.46 -16.28 -7.92
N THR A 44 -39.20 -16.60 -9.20
CA THR A 44 -37.92 -17.20 -9.65
C THR A 44 -36.97 -16.16 -10.27
N ALA A 45 -37.41 -14.92 -10.48
CA ALA A 45 -36.61 -13.85 -11.09
C ALA A 45 -36.08 -12.78 -10.10
N VAL A 46 -36.37 -12.89 -8.81
CA VAL A 46 -35.47 -12.36 -7.77
C VAL A 46 -34.53 -13.49 -7.40
N ALA A 47 -33.77 -13.96 -8.41
CA ALA A 47 -32.57 -14.73 -8.17
C ALA A 47 -31.77 -13.93 -7.17
N MET A 48 -31.72 -14.45 -5.95
CA MET A 48 -30.77 -14.02 -4.95
C MET A 48 -29.45 -13.89 -5.70
N LYS A 49 -28.98 -12.66 -5.89
CA LYS A 49 -27.58 -12.41 -6.15
C LYS A 49 -26.92 -12.85 -4.87
N SER A 50 -26.74 -14.17 -4.73
CA SER A 50 -26.01 -14.82 -3.68
C SER A 50 -24.72 -14.04 -3.63
N THR A 51 -24.55 -13.22 -2.60
CA THR A 51 -23.32 -12.48 -2.39
C THR A 51 -22.29 -13.55 -2.07
N SER A 52 -21.76 -14.16 -3.13
CA SER A 52 -20.72 -15.18 -3.06
C SER A 52 -19.59 -14.53 -2.29
N VAL A 53 -19.38 -15.00 -1.06
CA VAL A 53 -18.16 -14.66 -0.33
C VAL A 53 -17.02 -15.22 -1.17
N VAL A 54 -16.15 -14.34 -1.66
CA VAL A 54 -14.95 -14.70 -2.41
C VAL A 54 -13.87 -14.94 -1.36
N PRO A 55 -13.48 -16.19 -1.08
CA PRO A 55 -12.64 -16.50 0.08
C PRO A 55 -11.16 -16.16 -0.13
N TYR A 56 -10.78 -15.76 -1.34
CA TYR A 56 -9.41 -15.46 -1.73
C TYR A 56 -9.27 -14.02 -2.22
N PHE A 57 -8.13 -13.41 -1.93
CA PHE A 57 -7.77 -12.10 -2.46
C PHE A 57 -7.73 -12.17 -4.01
N PRO A 58 -8.31 -11.20 -4.76
CA PRO A 58 -8.67 -9.83 -4.37
C PRO A 58 -10.04 -9.62 -3.74
N PHE A 59 -10.71 -10.68 -3.27
CA PHE A 59 -12.04 -10.62 -2.66
C PHE A 59 -13.09 -9.99 -3.59
N PHE A 60 -12.90 -10.18 -4.89
CA PHE A 60 -13.71 -9.65 -5.97
C PHE A 60 -13.62 -10.62 -7.16
N GLU A 61 -14.72 -10.83 -7.86
CA GLU A 61 -14.77 -11.68 -9.05
C GLU A 61 -14.34 -10.87 -10.29
N CYS A 62 -13.21 -11.23 -10.88
CA CYS A 62 -12.62 -10.57 -12.04
C CYS A 62 -11.57 -11.50 -12.68
N SER A 63 -11.21 -11.26 -13.95
CA SER A 63 -10.17 -12.04 -14.62
C SER A 63 -8.80 -11.75 -14.00
N GLN A 64 -8.08 -12.81 -13.64
CA GLN A 64 -6.71 -12.74 -13.12
C GLN A 64 -5.66 -12.94 -14.22
N ASP A 65 -6.06 -12.86 -15.49
CA ASP A 65 -5.12 -12.94 -16.61
C ASP A 65 -4.04 -11.86 -16.51
N PRO A 66 -2.81 -12.14 -16.96
CA PRO A 66 -1.74 -11.14 -17.01
C PRO A 66 -2.21 -9.87 -17.74
N ALA A 67 -2.00 -8.70 -17.11
CA ALA A 67 -2.32 -7.41 -17.70
C ALA A 67 -1.08 -6.69 -18.24
N SER A 68 -1.30 -5.52 -18.84
CA SER A 68 -0.25 -4.59 -19.28
C SER A 68 0.62 -4.04 -18.15
N TYR A 69 0.20 -4.20 -16.89
CA TYR A 69 0.96 -3.75 -15.72
C TYR A 69 1.25 -4.88 -14.76
N SER A 70 2.42 -4.77 -14.15
CA SER A 70 2.84 -5.58 -13.02
C SER A 70 3.58 -4.70 -12.01
N LEU A 71 3.72 -5.16 -10.77
CA LEU A 71 4.64 -4.54 -9.81
C LEU A 71 5.97 -5.29 -9.86
N ALA A 72 7.07 -4.53 -9.82
CA ALA A 72 8.39 -5.09 -9.66
C ALA A 72 8.44 -5.94 -8.37
N PRO A 73 9.12 -7.09 -8.40
CA PRO A 73 9.10 -8.02 -7.28
C PRO A 73 9.79 -7.47 -6.03
N VAL A 74 10.63 -6.44 -6.18
CA VAL A 74 11.44 -5.85 -5.09
C VAL A 74 10.79 -4.55 -4.61
N ILE A 75 10.51 -4.50 -3.31
CA ILE A 75 9.99 -3.31 -2.62
C ILE A 75 11.17 -2.50 -2.05
N ARG A 76 11.20 -1.19 -2.29
CA ARG A 76 12.22 -0.29 -1.73
C ARG A 76 11.72 0.34 -0.43
N ASN A 77 12.42 0.08 0.68
CA ASN A 77 12.20 0.75 1.95
C ASN A 77 12.97 2.07 1.97
N MET A 78 12.25 3.19 2.05
CA MET A 78 12.82 4.55 2.04
C MET A 78 13.07 5.09 3.46
N GLY A 79 12.78 4.30 4.50
CA GLY A 79 12.79 4.74 5.89
C GLY A 79 11.51 5.49 6.28
N GLY A 80 11.34 5.77 7.57
CA GLY A 80 10.20 6.55 8.08
C GLY A 80 8.82 5.95 7.80
N GLY A 81 8.73 4.62 7.64
CA GLY A 81 7.50 3.91 7.29
C GLY A 81 7.08 4.07 5.82
N GLN A 82 7.98 4.56 4.95
CA GLN A 82 7.72 4.71 3.52
C GLN A 82 8.28 3.53 2.70
N TYR A 83 7.42 2.95 1.86
CA TYR A 83 7.70 1.80 1.01
C TYR A 83 7.29 2.10 -0.42
N CYS A 84 8.19 1.85 -1.37
CA CYS A 84 7.96 2.16 -2.78
C CYS A 84 7.98 0.91 -3.66
N PHE A 85 6.96 0.81 -4.49
CA PHE A 85 6.75 -0.21 -5.51
C PHE A 85 7.01 0.42 -6.88
N THR A 86 7.67 -0.30 -7.77
CA THR A 86 7.88 0.14 -9.15
C THR A 86 6.87 -0.56 -10.05
N LEU A 87 6.12 0.20 -10.84
CA LEU A 87 5.22 -0.32 -11.86
C LEU A 87 6.05 -0.71 -13.08
N LEU A 88 5.81 -1.90 -13.60
CA LEU A 88 6.41 -2.42 -14.81
C LEU A 88 5.32 -2.55 -15.86
N THR A 89 5.57 -2.08 -17.08
CA THR A 89 4.70 -2.43 -18.20
C THR A 89 5.16 -3.73 -18.84
N THR A 90 4.23 -4.65 -19.04
CA THR A 90 4.48 -5.96 -19.64
C THR A 90 3.72 -6.09 -20.95
N LEU A 91 4.39 -6.62 -21.98
CA LEU A 91 3.70 -7.03 -23.20
C LEU A 91 2.92 -8.32 -22.92
N CYS A 92 1.68 -8.36 -23.41
CA CYS A 92 0.76 -9.48 -23.29
C CYS A 92 -0.15 -9.51 -24.54
N ASP A 93 -1.00 -10.52 -24.65
CA ASP A 93 -1.89 -10.73 -25.81
C ASP A 93 -3.32 -11.15 -25.41
N HIS A 94 -3.70 -10.95 -24.15
CA HIS A 94 -5.01 -11.31 -23.60
C HIS A 94 -5.95 -10.10 -23.44
N GLN A 95 -7.20 -10.37 -23.05
CA GLN A 95 -8.24 -9.34 -22.84
C GLN A 95 -7.82 -8.24 -21.88
N CYS A 96 -6.97 -8.54 -20.90
CA CYS A 96 -6.45 -7.59 -19.92
C CYS A 96 -5.22 -6.80 -20.40
N CYS A 97 -4.82 -6.91 -21.67
CA CYS A 97 -3.53 -6.38 -22.12
C CYS A 97 -3.52 -4.91 -22.57
N ASN A 98 -4.66 -4.25 -22.71
CA ASN A 98 -4.71 -2.84 -23.13
C ASN A 98 -5.70 -2.05 -22.29
N VAL A 99 -5.72 -2.34 -20.99
CA VAL A 99 -6.60 -1.68 -20.04
C VAL A 99 -5.80 -0.69 -19.21
N ASP A 100 -6.40 0.43 -18.81
CA ASP A 100 -5.77 1.41 -17.93
C ASP A 100 -5.95 1.03 -16.46
N LEU A 101 -4.94 1.32 -15.64
CA LEU A 101 -4.93 1.01 -14.21
C LEU A 101 -5.77 2.03 -13.43
N LYS A 102 -6.86 1.59 -12.81
CA LYS A 102 -7.75 2.44 -12.00
C LYS A 102 -7.32 2.50 -10.54
N LYS A 103 -6.98 1.35 -9.96
CA LYS A 103 -6.61 1.22 -8.54
C LYS A 103 -5.69 0.02 -8.31
N VAL A 104 -4.95 0.08 -7.22
CA VAL A 104 -4.21 -1.06 -6.66
C VAL A 104 -4.76 -1.36 -5.28
N GLU A 105 -4.99 -2.62 -4.98
CA GLU A 105 -5.34 -3.09 -3.64
C GLU A 105 -4.24 -4.01 -3.12
N PHE A 106 -3.94 -3.96 -1.82
CA PHE A 106 -3.03 -4.89 -1.16
C PHE A 106 -3.81 -5.73 -0.17
N ASN A 107 -3.47 -7.02 -0.08
CA ASN A 107 -3.96 -7.91 0.96
C ASN A 107 -3.26 -7.61 2.28
N VAL A 108 -4.00 -7.09 3.26
CA VAL A 108 -3.44 -6.59 4.52
C VAL A 108 -4.13 -7.20 5.74
N TYR A 109 -3.45 -7.19 6.88
CA TYR A 109 -4.03 -7.67 8.12
C TYR A 109 -5.12 -6.72 8.62
N GLU A 110 -6.21 -7.27 9.17
CA GLU A 110 -7.29 -6.49 9.78
C GLU A 110 -6.79 -5.63 10.96
N SER A 111 -5.69 -6.02 11.59
CA SER A 111 -5.04 -5.23 12.65
C SER A 111 -4.57 -3.85 12.19
N CYS A 112 -4.50 -3.57 10.88
CA CYS A 112 -4.22 -2.23 10.36
C CYS A 112 -5.42 -1.29 10.36
N LEU A 113 -6.65 -1.81 10.53
CA LEU A 113 -7.89 -1.01 10.58
C LEU A 113 -8.04 -0.35 11.95
N VAL A 114 -7.11 0.54 12.27
CA VAL A 114 -7.05 1.27 13.53
C VAL A 114 -7.55 2.69 13.33
N SER A 115 -8.51 3.11 14.15
CA SER A 115 -9.03 4.49 14.11
C SER A 115 -7.90 5.51 14.33
N GLY A 116 -7.81 6.47 13.41
CA GLY A 116 -6.81 7.53 13.41
C GLY A 116 -5.42 7.12 12.90
N ALA A 117 -5.20 5.84 12.57
CA ALA A 117 -4.03 5.46 11.78
C ALA A 117 -4.26 5.94 10.34
N SER A 118 -3.19 6.30 9.64
CA SER A 118 -3.31 6.85 8.29
C SER A 118 -2.25 6.28 7.37
N VAL A 119 -2.56 6.31 6.09
CA VAL A 119 -1.67 5.93 5.01
C VAL A 119 -1.74 7.04 3.98
N SER A 120 -0.61 7.47 3.46
CA SER A 120 -0.54 8.39 2.31
C SER A 120 0.15 7.68 1.15
N ALA A 121 -0.21 8.03 -0.08
CA ALA A 121 0.49 7.55 -1.26
C ALA A 121 1.02 8.70 -2.11
N THR A 122 2.11 8.43 -2.82
CA THR A 122 2.65 9.30 -3.87
C THR A 122 2.94 8.48 -5.13
N ILE A 123 2.93 9.15 -6.26
CA ILE A 123 3.28 8.61 -7.57
C ILE A 123 4.40 9.49 -8.11
N ASN A 124 5.58 8.91 -8.29
CA ASN A 124 6.79 9.64 -8.64
C ASN A 124 7.04 10.86 -7.71
N GLY A 125 6.75 10.68 -6.41
CA GLY A 125 6.89 11.72 -5.39
C GLY A 125 5.72 12.71 -5.29
N ILE A 126 4.77 12.70 -6.22
CA ILE A 126 3.59 13.57 -6.19
C ILE A 126 2.48 12.89 -5.39
N PRO A 127 1.90 13.52 -4.35
CA PRO A 127 0.79 12.95 -3.58
C PRO A 127 -0.41 12.58 -4.46
N THR A 128 -1.02 11.43 -4.17
CA THR A 128 -2.26 11.01 -4.84
C THR A 128 -3.40 11.98 -4.49
N GLN A 129 -4.29 12.24 -5.45
CA GLN A 129 -5.45 13.15 -5.22
C GLN A 129 -6.42 12.58 -4.18
N VAL A 130 -6.51 11.25 -4.10
CA VAL A 130 -7.27 10.54 -3.07
C VAL A 130 -6.31 9.84 -2.13
N LEU A 131 -6.54 10.05 -0.84
CA LEU A 131 -5.79 9.39 0.21
C LEU A 131 -6.10 7.89 0.20
N PRO A 132 -5.10 7.01 0.30
CA PRO A 132 -5.35 5.58 0.42
C PRO A 132 -6.17 5.27 1.68
N SER A 133 -6.91 4.17 1.64
CA SER A 133 -7.81 3.75 2.73
C SER A 133 -7.62 2.28 3.09
N TYR A 134 -7.71 1.98 4.38
CA TYR A 134 -7.90 0.62 4.86
C TYR A 134 -9.38 0.33 4.93
N ASP A 135 -9.83 -0.72 4.24
CA ASP A 135 -11.24 -1.06 4.13
C ASP A 135 -11.46 -2.56 4.39
N ARG A 136 -12.67 -2.90 4.82
CA ARG A 136 -13.15 -4.28 4.79
C ARG A 136 -13.70 -4.56 3.39
N PRO A 137 -13.21 -5.59 2.68
CA PRO A 137 -13.72 -5.93 1.36
C PRO A 137 -15.19 -6.37 1.44
N GLN A 138 -16.01 -5.94 0.47
CA GLN A 138 -17.45 -6.22 0.47
C GLN A 138 -17.77 -7.72 0.38
N TYR A 139 -16.99 -8.47 -0.40
CA TYR A 139 -17.19 -9.90 -0.64
C TYR A 139 -16.12 -10.76 0.02
N GLY A 140 -15.22 -10.19 0.82
CA GLY A 140 -14.19 -10.96 1.49
C GLY A 140 -14.73 -11.65 2.75
N PRO A 141 -14.08 -12.73 3.21
CA PRO A 141 -14.46 -13.39 4.44
C PRO A 141 -14.25 -12.47 5.65
N PRO A 142 -15.00 -12.67 6.76
CA PRO A 142 -14.79 -11.95 8.01
C PRO A 142 -13.31 -12.00 8.45
N GLY A 143 -12.78 -10.87 8.89
CA GLY A 143 -11.37 -10.74 9.26
C GLY A 143 -10.43 -10.37 8.09
N SER A 144 -10.97 -10.23 6.88
CA SER A 144 -10.19 -9.73 5.74
C SER A 144 -10.11 -8.22 5.73
N ALA A 145 -9.00 -7.70 5.24
CA ALA A 145 -8.79 -6.28 5.05
C ALA A 145 -8.01 -6.01 3.76
N ILE A 146 -8.26 -4.85 3.17
CA ILE A 146 -7.53 -4.36 2.01
C ILE A 146 -6.98 -2.97 2.29
N LEU A 147 -5.80 -2.68 1.74
CA LEU A 147 -5.32 -1.31 1.54
C LEU A 147 -5.62 -0.92 0.10
N ARG A 148 -6.46 0.09 -0.11
CA ARG A 148 -6.86 0.57 -1.43
C ARG A 148 -6.14 1.86 -1.78
N VAL A 149 -5.49 1.89 -2.95
CA VAL A 149 -4.87 3.06 -3.56
C VAL A 149 -5.56 3.35 -4.89
N THR A 150 -6.32 4.44 -4.97
CA THR A 150 -7.12 4.82 -6.15
C THR A 150 -6.62 6.09 -6.82
N GLN A 151 -7.19 6.42 -7.99
CA GLN A 151 -6.91 7.66 -8.73
C GLN A 151 -5.42 7.84 -9.00
N LEU A 152 -4.80 6.75 -9.46
CA LEU A 152 -3.37 6.74 -9.73
C LEU A 152 -3.00 7.61 -10.93
N GLY A 153 -3.96 7.87 -11.84
CA GLY A 153 -3.69 8.65 -13.06
C GLY A 153 -2.67 7.99 -13.98
N LEU A 154 -2.48 6.67 -13.85
CA LEU A 154 -1.53 5.87 -14.61
C LEU A 154 -2.21 5.31 -15.86
N ASN A 155 -1.56 5.48 -17.01
CA ASN A 155 -1.95 4.90 -18.30
C ASN A 155 -0.82 4.04 -18.86
N THR A 156 -1.05 3.39 -20.01
CA THR A 156 -0.12 2.37 -20.55
C THR A 156 1.24 2.95 -20.99
N SER A 157 1.36 4.27 -21.05
CA SER A 157 2.62 4.97 -21.36
C SER A 157 3.52 5.16 -20.15
N ASN A 158 3.02 4.89 -18.94
CA ASN A 158 3.70 5.08 -17.66
C ASN A 158 4.54 3.85 -17.27
N ASN A 159 5.64 3.59 -18.00
CA ASN A 159 6.59 2.55 -17.59
C ASN A 159 7.55 3.08 -16.52
N LEU A 160 7.83 2.27 -15.50
CA LEU A 160 8.75 2.55 -14.39
C LEU A 160 8.27 3.60 -13.38
N ASP A 161 6.99 3.95 -13.40
CA ASP A 161 6.40 4.83 -12.39
C ASP A 161 6.49 4.20 -11.00
N GLN A 162 6.78 5.02 -10.00
CA GLN A 162 6.99 4.59 -8.63
C GLN A 162 5.79 4.98 -7.77
N ILE A 163 5.11 3.97 -7.21
CA ILE A 163 4.05 4.15 -6.23
C ILE A 163 4.68 4.00 -4.85
N CYS A 164 4.70 5.06 -4.04
CA CYS A 164 5.18 5.00 -2.67
C CYS A 164 4.02 5.13 -1.70
N ILE A 165 3.94 4.26 -0.70
CA ILE A 165 3.02 4.38 0.43
C ILE A 165 3.81 4.75 1.68
N THR A 166 3.24 5.59 2.54
CA THR A 166 3.79 5.93 3.85
C THR A 166 2.80 5.54 4.92
N LEU A 167 3.22 4.62 5.78
CA LEU A 167 2.43 4.10 6.89
C LEU A 167 2.61 4.99 8.11
N LYS A 168 1.51 5.42 8.72
CA LYS A 168 1.53 6.26 9.92
C LYS A 168 0.62 5.66 10.99
N PRO A 169 1.16 5.36 12.20
CA PRO A 169 0.32 4.93 13.29
C PRO A 169 -0.57 6.09 13.75
N ASN A 170 -1.59 5.78 14.54
CA ASN A 170 -2.39 6.78 15.21
C ASN A 170 -1.61 7.44 16.37
N ARG A 171 -2.23 8.41 17.06
CA ARG A 171 -1.60 9.13 18.19
C ARG A 171 -1.20 8.23 19.36
N ALA A 172 -1.77 7.04 19.48
CA ALA A 172 -1.45 6.06 20.51
C ALA A 172 -0.34 5.08 20.08
N GLY A 173 0.26 5.27 18.90
CA GLY A 173 1.25 4.33 18.34
C GLY A 173 0.64 3.04 17.81
N LEU A 174 -0.69 2.98 17.66
CA LEU A 174 -1.40 1.82 17.14
C LEU A 174 -1.59 1.93 15.63
N GLY A 175 -1.56 0.79 14.94
CA GLY A 175 -1.63 0.70 13.49
C GLY A 175 -0.36 0.08 12.90
N CYS A 176 -0.39 -0.16 11.59
CA CYS A 176 0.73 -0.77 10.90
C CYS A 176 1.77 0.30 10.55
N THR A 177 3.01 0.04 10.91
CA THR A 177 4.16 0.93 10.66
C THR A 177 5.22 0.29 9.76
N THR A 178 5.12 -1.03 9.55
CA THR A 178 5.99 -1.80 8.67
C THR A 178 5.20 -2.68 7.72
N LEU A 179 5.83 -3.14 6.62
CA LEU A 179 5.19 -4.09 5.70
C LEU A 179 4.92 -5.44 6.35
N GLU A 180 5.76 -5.86 7.29
CA GLU A 180 5.58 -7.10 8.06
C GLU A 180 4.31 -7.05 8.92
N GLN A 181 4.00 -5.87 9.48
CA GLN A 181 2.75 -5.65 10.21
C GLN A 181 1.56 -5.45 9.27
N MET A 182 1.81 -4.92 8.08
CA MET A 182 0.75 -4.55 7.15
C MET A 182 0.27 -5.70 6.29
N CYS A 183 1.16 -6.42 5.63
CA CYS A 183 0.84 -7.32 4.54
C CYS A 183 0.60 -8.75 4.99
N VAL A 184 -0.47 -9.38 4.48
CA VAL A 184 -0.67 -10.82 4.58
C VAL A 184 0.24 -11.49 3.54
N PRO A 185 1.27 -12.24 3.95
CA PRO A 185 2.21 -12.83 3.02
C PRO A 185 1.54 -13.94 2.20
N PRO A 186 1.81 -14.01 0.88
CA PRO A 186 1.44 -15.18 0.08
C PRO A 186 2.03 -16.47 0.64
N ALA A 187 1.38 -17.61 0.37
CA ALA A 187 1.89 -18.92 0.79
C ALA A 187 3.33 -19.13 0.29
N GLY A 188 4.23 -19.52 1.20
CA GLY A 188 5.65 -19.74 0.90
C GLY A 188 6.52 -18.48 0.87
N MET A 189 5.95 -17.28 1.10
CA MET A 189 6.72 -16.04 1.21
C MET A 189 6.93 -15.62 2.66
N GLY A 190 8.05 -14.93 2.91
CA GLY A 190 8.40 -14.42 4.24
C GLY A 190 7.59 -13.18 4.64
N PRO A 191 7.60 -12.81 5.95
CA PRO A 191 7.02 -11.57 6.45
C PRO A 191 7.51 -10.35 5.65
N GLY A 192 6.64 -9.36 5.46
CA GLY A 192 6.96 -8.16 4.68
C GLY A 192 6.76 -8.32 3.17
N SER A 193 6.40 -9.53 2.71
CA SER A 193 5.88 -9.75 1.36
C SER A 193 4.39 -9.44 1.32
N CYS A 194 3.93 -8.78 0.26
CA CYS A 194 2.55 -8.40 0.05
C CYS A 194 1.99 -9.08 -1.19
N LEU A 195 0.69 -9.39 -1.17
CA LEU A 195 -0.05 -9.70 -2.39
C LEU A 195 -0.79 -8.44 -2.82
N ALA A 196 -0.59 -8.00 -4.07
CA ALA A 196 -1.26 -6.84 -4.63
C ALA A 196 -2.15 -7.25 -5.81
N ALA A 197 -3.27 -6.55 -5.99
CA ALA A 197 -4.16 -6.70 -7.14
C ALA A 197 -4.31 -5.37 -7.86
N MET A 198 -4.21 -5.40 -9.18
CA MET A 198 -4.25 -4.21 -10.04
C MET A 198 -5.54 -4.22 -10.84
N PHE A 199 -6.44 -3.27 -10.59
CA PHE A 199 -7.76 -3.26 -11.22
C PHE A 199 -7.83 -2.27 -12.37
N ASP A 200 -8.46 -2.68 -13.46
CA ASP A 200 -8.81 -1.80 -14.55
C ASP A 200 -10.01 -0.89 -14.25
N TYR A 201 -10.35 0.01 -15.18
CA TYR A 201 -11.49 0.89 -15.02
C TYR A 201 -12.84 0.18 -14.96
N SER A 202 -12.98 -0.89 -15.73
CA SER A 202 -14.20 -1.70 -15.83
C SER A 202 -14.34 -2.71 -14.68
N LEU A 203 -13.28 -2.90 -13.88
CA LEU A 203 -13.18 -3.90 -12.81
C LEU A 203 -13.29 -5.35 -13.32
N ASN A 204 -13.04 -5.57 -14.62
CA ASN A 204 -13.08 -6.89 -15.25
C ASN A 204 -11.72 -7.60 -15.16
N CYS A 205 -10.63 -6.83 -15.02
CA CYS A 205 -9.27 -7.34 -14.94
C CYS A 205 -8.66 -6.98 -13.57
N CYS A 206 -8.06 -7.97 -12.92
CA CYS A 206 -7.48 -7.84 -11.59
C CYS A 206 -6.31 -8.80 -11.34
N PRO A 207 -5.26 -8.81 -12.20
CA PRO A 207 -4.10 -9.65 -11.96
C PRO A 207 -3.53 -9.42 -10.57
N THR A 208 -3.25 -10.53 -9.89
CA THR A 208 -2.62 -10.52 -8.58
C THR A 208 -1.13 -10.76 -8.73
N VAL A 209 -0.31 -9.94 -8.10
CA VAL A 209 1.15 -10.04 -8.12
C VAL A 209 1.69 -10.11 -6.70
N PRO A 210 2.46 -11.15 -6.35
CA PRO A 210 3.20 -11.15 -5.11
C PRO A 210 4.40 -10.20 -5.23
N VAL A 211 4.53 -9.28 -4.29
CA VAL A 211 5.65 -8.35 -4.17
C VAL A 211 6.35 -8.61 -2.85
N GLY A 212 7.67 -8.73 -2.87
CA GLY A 212 8.43 -9.24 -1.74
C GLY A 212 9.58 -8.35 -1.37
N TYR A 213 9.75 -8.12 -0.07
CA TYR A 213 11.02 -7.65 0.44
C TYR A 213 12.01 -8.82 0.32
N LYS A 214 12.79 -8.88 -0.77
CA LYS A 214 14.03 -9.64 -0.73
C LYS A 214 14.92 -8.85 0.23
N PRO A 215 15.24 -9.37 1.43
CA PRO A 215 16.18 -8.65 2.29
C PRO A 215 17.41 -8.33 1.46
N PRO A 216 18.00 -7.12 1.59
CA PRO A 216 19.30 -6.88 0.99
C PRO A 216 20.18 -8.08 1.35
N PRO A 217 20.92 -8.66 0.39
CA PRO A 217 21.76 -9.82 0.67
C PRO A 217 22.53 -9.52 1.96
N PRO A 218 22.57 -10.46 2.92
CA PRO A 218 23.27 -10.23 4.17
C PRO A 218 24.63 -9.62 3.83
N PRO A 219 25.06 -8.53 4.51
CA PRO A 219 26.32 -7.89 4.21
C PRO A 219 27.37 -9.00 4.13
N SER A 220 28.10 -9.06 3.01
CA SER A 220 29.12 -10.10 2.79
C SER A 220 29.90 -10.26 4.09
N PRO A 221 30.07 -11.50 4.61
CA PRO A 221 30.80 -11.69 5.85
C PRO A 221 32.13 -10.92 5.73
N PRO A 222 32.55 -10.18 6.78
CA PRO A 222 33.81 -9.49 6.73
C PRO A 222 34.87 -10.48 6.26
N PRO A 223 35.78 -10.08 5.34
CA PRO A 223 36.79 -10.99 4.82
C PRO A 223 37.45 -11.69 6.01
N PRO A 224 37.64 -13.03 5.95
CA PRO A 224 38.21 -13.77 7.06
C PRO A 224 39.46 -13.05 7.52
N SER A 225 39.54 -12.77 8.83
CA SER A 225 40.72 -12.13 9.41
C SER A 225 41.95 -12.87 8.86
N PRO A 226 42.97 -12.14 8.38
CA PRO A 226 44.16 -12.79 7.85
C PRO A 226 44.66 -13.80 8.90
N PRO A 227 45.05 -15.01 8.48
CA PRO A 227 45.56 -16.00 9.41
C PRO A 227 46.65 -15.34 10.27
N PRO A 228 46.69 -15.63 11.59
CA PRO A 228 47.74 -15.10 12.43
C PRO A 228 49.09 -15.39 11.75
N PRO A 229 50.03 -14.42 11.74
CA PRO A 229 51.34 -14.63 11.13
C PRO A 229 51.90 -15.92 11.71
N SER A 230 52.25 -16.85 10.81
CA SER A 230 52.86 -18.12 11.18
C SER A 230 54.01 -17.81 12.14
N PRO A 231 54.11 -18.49 13.30
CA PRO A 231 55.17 -18.23 14.26
C PRO A 231 56.49 -18.28 13.50
N SER A 232 57.28 -17.21 13.61
CA SER A 232 58.58 -17.12 12.98
C SER A 232 59.35 -18.41 13.28
N PRO A 233 59.96 -19.05 12.27
CA PRO A 233 60.77 -20.23 12.50
C PRO A 233 61.81 -19.91 13.58
N PRO A 234 62.11 -20.85 14.48
CA PRO A 234 63.16 -20.66 15.47
C PRO A 234 64.44 -20.25 14.74
N PRO A 235 65.16 -19.24 15.26
CA PRO A 235 66.38 -18.77 14.62
C PRO A 235 67.33 -19.95 14.41
N PRO A 236 67.93 -20.08 13.21
CA PRO A 236 68.94 -21.12 12.98
C PRO A 236 70.05 -20.98 14.00
N SER A 237 70.50 -22.11 14.55
CA SER A 237 71.61 -22.19 15.48
C SER A 237 72.81 -21.39 14.95
N PRO A 238 73.47 -20.59 15.81
CA PRO A 238 74.56 -19.73 15.36
C PRO A 238 75.69 -20.57 14.75
N PRO A 239 76.25 -20.16 13.60
CA PRO A 239 77.45 -20.77 13.07
C PRO A 239 78.64 -20.55 14.02
N PRO A 240 79.62 -21.47 14.03
CA PRO A 240 80.81 -21.36 14.86
C PRO A 240 81.55 -20.03 14.58
N PRO A 241 82.19 -19.45 15.60
CA PRO A 241 82.81 -18.13 15.49
C PRO A 241 83.94 -18.13 14.47
N SER A 242 83.80 -17.27 13.45
CA SER A 242 84.86 -16.93 12.51
C SER A 242 85.96 -16.10 13.19
N PRO A 243 87.22 -16.22 12.73
CA PRO A 243 88.36 -15.48 13.29
C PRO A 243 88.20 -13.95 13.17
N PRO A 244 88.86 -13.19 14.06
CA PRO A 244 88.67 -11.75 14.18
C PRO A 244 89.15 -10.98 12.94
N PRO A 245 88.34 -10.05 12.39
CA PRO A 245 88.77 -9.15 11.34
C PRO A 245 89.61 -7.97 11.88
N PRO A 246 90.43 -7.34 11.01
CA PRO A 246 91.26 -6.20 11.37
C PRO A 246 90.43 -4.96 11.76
N PRO A 247 91.00 -4.04 12.54
CA PRO A 247 90.28 -2.90 13.11
C PRO A 247 89.76 -1.95 12.02
N PRO A 248 88.47 -1.56 12.07
CA PRO A 248 87.92 -0.57 11.14
C PRO A 248 88.35 0.84 11.52
N SER A 249 88.55 1.67 10.49
CA SER A 249 88.79 3.11 10.60
C SER A 249 87.62 3.84 11.26
N PRO A 250 87.87 4.95 11.97
CA PRO A 250 86.85 5.68 12.70
C PRO A 250 85.79 6.29 11.76
N PRO A 251 84.50 6.24 12.14
CA PRO A 251 83.42 6.81 11.35
C PRO A 251 83.49 8.36 11.36
N PRO A 252 83.12 9.01 10.24
CA PRO A 252 82.95 10.46 10.20
C PRO A 252 81.80 10.90 11.11
N PRO A 253 81.88 12.11 11.69
CA PRO A 253 80.85 12.63 12.58
C PRO A 253 79.51 12.81 11.85
N PRO A 254 78.39 12.58 12.55
CA PRO A 254 77.06 12.72 11.97
C PRO A 254 76.80 14.19 11.56
N PRO A 255 76.13 14.42 10.42
CA PRO A 255 75.70 15.76 10.04
C PRO A 255 74.68 16.30 11.06
N PRO A 256 74.68 17.61 11.32
CA PRO A 256 73.76 18.23 12.25
C PRO A 256 72.31 18.04 11.78
N SER A 257 71.45 17.66 12.73
CA SER A 257 70.01 17.49 12.50
C SER A 257 69.41 18.79 11.93
N PRO A 258 68.59 18.72 10.87
CA PRO A 258 67.89 19.88 10.37
C PRO A 258 66.95 20.43 11.45
N PRO A 259 66.80 21.78 11.55
CA PRO A 259 65.90 22.39 12.50
C PRO A 259 64.45 21.93 12.24
N PRO A 260 63.65 21.76 13.30
CA PRO A 260 62.25 21.38 13.15
C PRO A 260 61.52 22.43 12.28
N PRO A 261 60.63 21.99 11.37
CA PRO A 261 59.84 22.92 10.58
C PRO A 261 59.01 23.81 11.51
N PRO A 262 58.84 25.10 11.18
CA PRO A 262 58.03 26.00 11.99
C PRO A 262 56.59 25.46 12.11
N PRO A 263 55.93 25.64 13.26
CA PRO A 263 54.55 25.23 13.42
C PRO A 263 53.70 25.92 12.35
N PRO A 264 52.72 25.22 11.76
CA PRO A 264 51.81 25.82 10.80
C PRO A 264 51.13 27.03 11.45
N PRO A 265 50.94 28.14 10.70
CA PRO A 265 50.25 29.31 11.22
C PRO A 265 48.87 28.90 11.73
N SER A 266 48.53 29.35 12.93
CA SER A 266 47.21 29.13 13.53
C SER A 266 46.14 29.52 12.51
N PRO A 267 45.11 28.69 12.29
CA PRO A 267 44.03 29.05 11.39
C PRO A 267 43.41 30.38 11.86
N PRO A 268 43.04 31.27 10.93
CA PRO A 268 42.38 32.51 11.29
C PRO A 268 41.13 32.19 12.11
N PRO A 269 40.80 33.03 13.12
CA PRO A 269 39.59 32.83 13.89
C PRO A 269 38.39 32.76 12.93
N PRO A 270 37.44 31.84 13.18
CA PRO A 270 36.25 31.75 12.35
C PRO A 270 35.57 33.13 12.31
N PRO A 271 35.09 33.57 11.15
CA PRO A 271 34.35 34.82 11.06
C PRO A 271 33.20 34.80 12.07
N PRO A 272 32.90 35.93 12.73
CA PRO A 272 31.77 36.00 13.64
C PRO A 272 30.52 35.51 12.89
N PRO A 273 29.66 34.71 13.54
CA PRO A 273 28.42 34.25 12.92
C PRO A 273 27.69 35.46 12.37
N SER A 274 27.35 35.41 11.09
CA SER A 274 26.57 36.45 10.44
C SER A 274 25.31 36.69 11.29
N PRO A 275 24.94 37.96 11.53
CA PRO A 275 23.72 38.25 12.28
C PRO A 275 22.57 37.48 11.63
N PRO A 276 21.66 36.90 12.43
CA PRO A 276 20.50 36.21 11.88
C PRO A 276 19.79 37.16 10.92
N PRO A 277 19.36 36.69 9.74
CA PRO A 277 18.60 37.50 8.82
C PRO A 277 17.41 38.10 9.58
N PRO A 278 17.06 39.38 9.32
CA PRO A 278 15.90 39.99 9.95
C PRO A 278 14.69 39.07 9.71
N PRO A 279 13.80 38.91 10.72
CA PRO A 279 12.61 38.10 10.56
C PRO A 279 11.88 38.56 9.31
N PRO A 280 11.42 37.64 8.45
CA PRO A 280 10.64 38.00 7.28
C PRO A 280 9.47 38.87 7.74
N PRO A 281 9.14 39.95 7.01
CA PRO A 281 7.98 40.77 7.35
C PRO A 281 6.76 39.85 7.48
N PRO A 282 5.88 40.11 8.46
CA PRO A 282 4.67 39.32 8.63
C PRO A 282 3.96 39.24 7.28
N SER A 283 3.71 38.01 6.82
CA SER A 283 3.00 37.78 5.57
C SER A 283 1.69 38.57 5.64
N PRO A 284 1.35 39.35 4.59
CA PRO A 284 0.08 40.06 4.57
C PRO A 284 -1.05 39.07 4.84
N PRO A 285 -2.08 39.48 5.60
CA PRO A 285 -3.23 38.62 5.83
C PRO A 285 -3.75 38.12 4.47
N PRO A 286 -4.05 36.82 4.34
CA PRO A 286 -4.58 36.29 3.10
C PRO A 286 -5.81 37.13 2.70
N PRO A 287 -5.95 37.49 1.41
CA PRO A 287 -7.13 38.20 0.95
C PRO A 287 -8.37 37.40 1.35
N PRO A 288 -9.46 38.06 1.76
CA PRO A 288 -10.70 37.38 2.07
C PRO A 288 -11.08 36.49 0.88
N PRO A 289 -11.51 35.24 1.12
CA PRO A 289 -11.91 34.35 0.05
C PRO A 289 -12.97 35.05 -0.81
N PRO A 290 -12.86 34.98 -2.15
CA PRO A 290 -13.86 35.56 -3.02
C PRO A 290 -15.23 34.99 -2.64
N SER A 291 -16.20 35.88 -2.47
CA SER A 291 -17.58 35.49 -2.20
C SER A 291 -18.00 34.41 -3.19
N PRO A 292 -18.59 33.30 -2.72
CA PRO A 292 -19.02 32.23 -3.61
C PRO A 292 -19.95 32.82 -4.67
N PRO A 293 -19.78 32.44 -5.95
CA PRO A 293 -20.69 32.89 -7.00
C PRO A 293 -22.12 32.50 -6.62
N PRO A 294 -23.11 33.37 -6.92
CA PRO A 294 -24.51 33.03 -6.67
C PRO A 294 -24.83 31.70 -7.34
N PRO A 295 -25.64 30.84 -6.68
CA PRO A 295 -26.01 29.56 -7.24
C PRO A 295 -26.64 29.77 -8.63
N PRO A 296 -26.26 28.95 -9.63
CA PRO A 296 -26.87 29.04 -10.95
C PRO A 296 -28.39 28.86 -10.82
N PRO A 297 -29.19 29.60 -11.61
CA PRO A 297 -30.63 29.42 -11.62
C PRO A 297 -30.96 27.94 -11.92
N PRO A 298 -31.98 27.37 -11.26
CA PRO A 298 -32.38 25.99 -11.47
C PRO A 298 -32.61 25.74 -12.96
N SER A 299 -31.95 24.71 -13.50
CA SER A 299 -32.12 24.31 -14.89
C SER A 299 -33.60 23.98 -15.14
N PRO A 300 -34.19 24.44 -16.26
CA PRO A 300 -35.56 24.09 -16.60
C PRO A 300 -35.70 22.55 -16.67
N PRO A 301 -36.86 22.01 -16.24
CA PRO A 301 -37.09 20.58 -16.28
C PRO A 301 -36.93 20.06 -17.73
N PRO A 302 -36.27 18.91 -17.92
CA PRO A 302 -36.12 18.32 -19.24
C PRO A 302 -37.50 18.06 -19.86
N PRO A 303 -37.67 18.27 -21.17
CA PRO A 303 -38.92 17.97 -21.86
C PRO A 303 -39.23 16.47 -21.72
N PRO A 304 -40.52 16.11 -21.59
CA PRO A 304 -40.92 14.71 -21.49
C PRO A 304 -40.46 13.94 -22.74
N PRO A 305 -39.97 12.70 -22.57
CA PRO A 305 -39.56 11.88 -23.71
C PRO A 305 -40.74 11.63 -24.66
N PRO A 306 -40.50 11.61 -25.99
CA PRO A 306 -41.54 11.32 -26.96
C PRO A 306 -42.11 9.92 -26.75
N SER A 307 -43.44 9.84 -26.72
CA SER A 307 -44.18 8.59 -26.54
C SER A 307 -43.80 7.56 -27.60
N PRO A 308 -43.58 6.28 -27.23
CA PRO A 308 -43.30 5.23 -28.18
C PRO A 308 -44.49 4.99 -29.12
N PRO A 309 -44.24 4.58 -30.38
CA PRO A 309 -45.29 4.28 -31.34
C PRO A 309 -46.14 3.08 -30.88
N PRO A 310 -47.47 3.10 -31.10
CA PRO A 310 -48.37 2.04 -30.69
C PRO A 310 -48.06 0.74 -31.42
N SER A 311 -47.92 -0.34 -30.65
CA SER A 311 -47.81 -1.71 -31.18
C SER A 311 -49.16 -2.16 -31.79
N PRO A 312 -49.14 -2.97 -32.87
CA PRO A 312 -50.35 -3.48 -33.50
C PRO A 312 -51.14 -4.38 -32.54
N ALA A 313 -52.45 -4.12 -32.45
CA ALA A 313 -53.39 -4.77 -31.54
C ALA A 313 -53.64 -6.25 -31.91
N PRO A 314 -53.58 -7.18 -30.94
CA PRO A 314 -54.16 -8.51 -31.08
C PRO A 314 -55.70 -8.46 -31.00
N SER A 315 -56.35 -9.37 -31.73
CA SER A 315 -57.82 -9.50 -31.84
C SER A 315 -58.53 -9.67 -30.49
N PRO A 316 -59.70 -9.03 -30.27
CA PRO A 316 -60.38 -9.03 -28.98
C PRO A 316 -61.13 -10.34 -28.68
N PRO A 317 -61.06 -10.85 -27.44
CA PRO A 317 -61.99 -11.88 -26.93
C PRO A 317 -63.38 -11.29 -26.60
N PRO A 318 -64.42 -12.14 -26.50
CA PRO A 318 -65.81 -11.71 -26.30
C PRO A 318 -66.04 -10.99 -24.96
N PRO A 319 -67.01 -10.06 -24.89
CA PRO A 319 -67.19 -9.17 -23.75
C PRO A 319 -67.76 -9.90 -22.52
N PRO A 320 -67.21 -9.66 -21.32
CA PRO A 320 -67.84 -10.05 -20.07
C PRO A 320 -69.05 -9.16 -19.73
N PRO A 321 -69.99 -9.64 -18.88
CA PRO A 321 -71.19 -8.91 -18.49
C PRO A 321 -70.87 -7.61 -17.73
N PRO A 322 -71.77 -6.60 -17.79
CA PRO A 322 -71.51 -5.27 -17.25
C PRO A 322 -71.44 -5.27 -15.72
N SER A 323 -70.29 -4.84 -15.20
CA SER A 323 -70.08 -4.55 -13.78
C SER A 323 -70.91 -3.33 -13.33
N PRO A 324 -71.40 -3.31 -12.07
CA PRO A 324 -72.14 -2.18 -11.52
C PRO A 324 -71.27 -0.92 -11.41
N PRO A 325 -71.88 0.28 -11.47
CA PRO A 325 -71.15 1.54 -11.42
C PRO A 325 -70.40 1.70 -10.09
N PRO A 326 -69.12 2.14 -10.12
CA PRO A 326 -68.36 2.39 -8.91
C PRO A 326 -69.00 3.52 -8.10
N SER A 327 -69.10 3.29 -6.78
CA SER A 327 -69.55 4.30 -5.83
C SER A 327 -68.57 5.49 -5.79
N PRO A 328 -69.06 6.73 -5.62
CA PRO A 328 -68.21 7.91 -5.55
C PRO A 328 -67.20 7.79 -4.39
N PRO A 329 -65.94 8.20 -4.58
CA PRO A 329 -64.95 8.16 -3.51
C PRO A 329 -65.38 9.06 -2.35
N PRO A 330 -65.18 8.63 -1.09
CA PRO A 330 -65.45 9.46 0.07
C PRO A 330 -64.56 10.71 0.05
N PRO A 331 -65.07 11.85 0.55
CA PRO A 331 -64.30 13.08 0.61
C PRO A 331 -63.05 12.89 1.48
N PRO A 332 -61.91 13.49 1.12
CA PRO A 332 -60.68 13.37 1.88
C PRO A 332 -60.89 13.90 3.30
N PRO A 333 -60.37 13.21 4.33
CA PRO A 333 -60.46 13.68 5.70
C PRO A 333 -59.78 15.05 5.84
N PRO A 334 -60.31 15.94 6.70
CA PRO A 334 -59.73 17.25 6.91
C PRO A 334 -58.29 17.12 7.40
N SER A 335 -57.39 17.89 6.77
CA SER A 335 -55.98 17.94 7.12
C SER A 335 -55.80 18.22 8.62
N PRO A 336 -54.95 17.46 9.34
CA PRO A 336 -54.67 17.75 10.73
C PRO A 336 -54.07 19.15 10.89
N PRO A 337 -54.38 19.87 11.97
CA PRO A 337 -53.80 21.18 12.23
C PRO A 337 -52.27 21.06 12.31
N PRO A 338 -51.53 22.07 11.83
CA PRO A 338 -50.07 22.06 11.88
C PRO A 338 -49.61 21.92 13.34
N PRO A 339 -48.58 21.09 13.59
CA PRO A 339 -48.05 20.93 14.93
C PRO A 339 -47.53 22.27 15.47
N PRO A 340 -47.68 22.53 16.77
CA PRO A 340 -47.15 23.74 17.38
C PRO A 340 -45.65 23.85 17.13
N PRO A 341 -45.10 25.06 16.92
CA PRO A 341 -43.68 25.25 16.72
C PRO A 341 -42.89 24.66 17.89
N SER A 342 -41.93 23.80 17.56
CA SER A 342 -41.04 23.18 18.54
C SER A 342 -40.38 24.28 19.40
N PRO A 343 -40.28 24.09 20.72
CA PRO A 343 -39.58 25.02 21.57
C PRO A 343 -38.14 25.19 21.09
N PRO A 344 -37.57 26.42 21.18
CA PRO A 344 -36.19 26.64 20.81
C PRO A 344 -35.28 25.68 21.60
N PRO A 345 -34.26 25.09 20.95
CA PRO A 345 -33.34 24.20 21.64
C PRO A 345 -32.69 24.93 22.83
N PRO A 346 -32.50 24.25 23.97
CA PRO A 346 -31.83 24.85 25.11
C PRO A 346 -30.44 25.34 24.67
N PRO A 347 -29.97 26.48 25.22
CA PRO A 347 -28.64 26.97 24.92
C PRO A 347 -27.61 25.86 25.23
N PRO A 348 -26.60 25.67 24.37
CA PRO A 348 -25.58 24.67 24.60
C PRO A 348 -24.94 24.91 25.98
N PRO A 349 -24.69 23.86 26.77
CA PRO A 349 -24.02 24.00 28.05
C PRO A 349 -22.70 24.74 27.85
N SER A 350 -22.45 25.75 28.69
CA SER A 350 -21.21 26.52 28.64
C SER A 350 -20.03 25.56 28.64
N PRO A 351 -19.03 25.77 27.75
CA PRO A 351 -17.86 24.91 27.70
C PRO A 351 -17.23 24.87 29.10
N PRO A 352 -16.81 23.68 29.57
CA PRO A 352 -16.09 23.59 30.83
C PRO A 352 -14.88 24.53 30.79
N PRO A 353 -14.53 25.17 31.92
CA PRO A 353 -13.34 26.00 31.98
C PRO A 353 -12.13 25.19 31.51
N PRO A 354 -11.22 25.80 30.72
CA PRO A 354 -10.04 25.10 30.25
C PRO A 354 -9.30 24.51 31.44
N PRO A 355 -8.82 23.25 31.34
CA PRO A 355 -8.01 22.67 32.40
C PRO A 355 -6.82 23.60 32.69
N PRO A 356 -6.40 23.73 33.96
CA PRO A 356 -5.22 24.52 34.29
C PRO A 356 -4.04 24.01 33.45
N PRO A 357 -3.18 24.91 32.94
CA PRO A 357 -2.04 24.52 32.14
C PRO A 357 -1.22 23.48 32.90
N SER A 358 -1.01 22.33 32.27
CA SER A 358 -0.15 21.29 32.81
C SER A 358 1.20 21.91 33.17
N PRO A 359 1.77 21.58 34.34
CA PRO A 359 3.10 22.06 34.70
C PRO A 359 4.07 21.69 33.57
N PRO A 360 5.01 22.58 33.21
CA PRO A 360 5.99 22.30 32.18
C PRO A 360 6.70 20.98 32.52
N PRO A 361 6.88 20.08 31.54
CA PRO A 361 7.61 18.85 31.77
C PRO A 361 9.00 19.19 32.33
N PRO A 362 9.51 18.41 33.30
CA PRO A 362 10.86 18.63 33.81
C PRO A 362 11.83 18.64 32.64
N PRO A 363 12.87 19.51 32.67
CA PRO A 363 13.86 19.55 31.61
C PRO A 363 14.43 18.14 31.43
N PRO A 364 14.57 17.67 30.17
CA PRO A 364 15.14 16.36 29.92
C PRO A 364 16.50 16.28 30.61
N PRO A 365 16.84 15.15 31.25
CA PRO A 365 18.15 14.96 31.84
C PRO A 365 19.20 15.26 30.77
N SER A 366 20.20 16.06 31.15
CA SER A 366 21.30 16.44 30.28
C SER A 366 21.83 15.19 29.58
N PRO A 367 21.97 15.19 28.24
CA PRO A 367 22.50 14.04 27.54
C PRO A 367 23.87 13.70 28.14
N PRO A 368 24.17 12.42 28.35
CA PRO A 368 25.50 12.01 28.78
C PRO A 368 26.52 12.62 27.82
N PRO A 369 27.69 13.08 28.31
CA PRO A 369 28.72 13.65 27.45
C PRO A 369 29.02 12.69 26.31
N SER A 370 28.91 13.21 25.08
CA SER A 370 29.17 12.44 23.87
C SER A 370 30.51 11.73 24.01
N PRO A 371 30.60 10.42 23.69
CA PRO A 371 31.87 9.74 23.66
C PRO A 371 32.82 10.51 22.72
N PRO A 372 34.11 10.60 23.06
CA PRO A 372 35.09 11.30 22.23
C PRO A 372 35.02 10.72 20.80
N PRO A 373 35.08 11.59 19.77
CA PRO A 373 35.03 11.14 18.40
C PRO A 373 36.14 10.09 18.17
N PRO A 374 35.83 8.99 17.48
CA PRO A 374 36.84 8.00 17.14
C PRO A 374 37.99 8.68 16.37
N PRO A 375 39.24 8.26 16.58
CA PRO A 375 40.37 8.81 15.85
C PRO A 375 40.09 8.70 14.34
N PRO A 376 40.48 9.72 13.55
CA PRO A 376 40.25 9.71 12.12
C PRO A 376 40.87 8.43 11.52
N PRO A 377 40.14 7.73 10.64
CA PRO A 377 40.66 6.52 10.01
C PRO A 377 41.96 6.88 9.29
N SER A 378 42.98 6.04 9.51
CA SER A 378 44.27 6.18 8.83
C SER A 378 44.03 6.29 7.31
N PRO A 379 44.77 7.16 6.61
CA PRO A 379 44.61 7.33 5.17
C PRO A 379 44.72 5.96 4.49
N PRO A 380 43.79 5.61 3.58
CA PRO A 380 43.82 4.33 2.90
C PRO A 380 45.15 4.16 2.19
N SER A 381 45.80 3.03 2.43
CA SER A 381 47.01 2.65 1.72
C SER A 381 46.77 2.72 0.20
N PRO A 382 47.75 3.19 -0.59
CA PRO A 382 47.59 3.27 -2.04
C PRO A 382 47.19 1.90 -2.59
N PRO A 383 46.23 1.85 -3.53
CA PRO A 383 45.76 0.59 -4.09
C PRO A 383 46.95 -0.18 -4.69
N PRO A 384 47.04 -1.49 -4.46
CA PRO A 384 48.07 -2.32 -5.08
C PRO A 384 47.98 -2.19 -6.59
N SER A 385 49.15 -2.02 -7.23
CA SER A 385 49.28 -1.93 -8.68
C SER A 385 48.51 -3.07 -9.36
N PRO A 386 47.77 -2.79 -10.44
CA PRO A 386 46.98 -3.82 -11.12
C PRO A 386 47.91 -4.96 -11.60
N PRO A 387 47.47 -6.23 -11.46
CA PRO A 387 48.24 -7.37 -11.95
C PRO A 387 48.45 -7.25 -13.46
N PRO A 388 49.60 -7.73 -13.98
CA PRO A 388 49.86 -7.72 -15.41
C PRO A 388 48.77 -8.51 -16.15
N PRO A 389 48.37 -8.06 -17.36
CA PRO A 389 47.34 -8.71 -18.13
C PRO A 389 47.72 -10.18 -18.43
N PRO A 390 46.75 -11.10 -18.42
CA PRO A 390 47.01 -12.50 -18.74
C PRO A 390 47.54 -12.63 -20.19
N PRO A 391 48.45 -13.59 -20.46
CA PRO A 391 48.98 -13.82 -21.79
C PRO A 391 47.84 -14.18 -22.76
N SER A 392 47.87 -13.54 -23.93
CA SER A 392 46.88 -13.75 -25.00
C SER A 392 46.74 -15.23 -25.36
N PRO A 393 45.51 -15.74 -25.55
CA PRO A 393 45.29 -17.12 -25.95
C PRO A 393 45.89 -17.38 -27.34
N PRO A 394 46.43 -18.59 -27.60
CA PRO A 394 46.99 -18.94 -28.90
C PRO A 394 45.91 -18.91 -29.99
N PRO A 395 46.26 -18.55 -31.24
CA PRO A 395 45.32 -18.49 -32.35
C PRO A 395 44.70 -19.86 -32.61
N PHE A 396 43.38 -19.88 -32.79
CA PHE A 396 42.62 -21.08 -33.12
C PHE A 396 43.12 -21.72 -34.43
N PRO A 397 43.22 -23.06 -34.50
CA PRO A 397 43.57 -23.74 -35.73
C PRO A 397 42.50 -23.52 -36.81
N PRO A 398 42.88 -23.42 -38.09
CA PRO A 398 41.94 -23.22 -39.17
C PRO A 398 40.95 -24.39 -39.30
N PRO A 399 39.70 -24.13 -39.69
CA PRO A 399 38.67 -25.15 -39.82
C PRO A 399 39.05 -26.18 -40.89
N SER A 400 38.83 -27.47 -40.57
CA SER A 400 39.09 -28.59 -41.47
C SER A 400 38.20 -28.52 -42.72
N PRO A 401 38.70 -28.91 -43.91
CA PRO A 401 37.91 -28.90 -45.13
C PRO A 401 36.74 -29.90 -45.06
N PRO A 402 35.59 -29.57 -45.68
CA PRO A 402 34.41 -30.44 -45.68
C PRO A 402 34.67 -31.75 -46.44
N PRO A 403 34.04 -32.86 -46.03
CA PRO A 403 34.21 -34.15 -46.68
C PRO A 403 33.64 -34.15 -48.11
N PRO A 404 34.24 -34.91 -49.04
CA PRO A 404 33.76 -34.99 -50.41
C PRO A 404 32.38 -35.66 -50.48
N PRO A 405 31.52 -35.26 -51.43
CA PRO A 405 30.21 -35.87 -51.62
C PRO A 405 30.33 -37.33 -52.09
N PRO A 406 29.38 -38.20 -51.73
CA PRO A 406 29.40 -39.61 -52.11
C PRO A 406 29.23 -39.78 -53.64
N PRO A 407 29.84 -40.82 -54.23
CA PRO A 407 29.76 -41.09 -55.66
C PRO A 407 28.34 -41.54 -56.07
N SER A 408 27.91 -41.07 -57.24
CA SER A 408 26.59 -41.27 -57.84
C SER A 408 26.28 -42.70 -58.26
#